data_AF-A0A7R7I7D1-F1
#
_entry.id   AF-A0A7R7I7D1-F1
#
_cell.length_a   1.000
_cell.length_b   1.000
_cell.length_c   1.000
_cell.angle_alpha   90.00
_cell.angle_beta   90.00
_cell.angle_gamma   90.00
#
_symmetry.space_group_name_H-M   'P 1'
#
loop_
_entity.id
_entity.type
_entity.pdbx_description
1 polymer ?
#
loop_
_entity_poly.entity_id
_entity_poly.type
_entity_poly.pdbx_seq_one_letter_code
_entity_poly.pdbx_strand_id
1 'polypeptide(L)'
;MKSPIARAVLVAGVAGIIPSAALADPIVPDAVSYAYNFDETNDAKICEITLDMQNPATPELVEFTAFAGYDKSNASVAIGFITMMAAHQPMSEELQLLDLSAATFTSHTFRSADDMDYEVHKDGGIMAATLDRVVARNFLQAFVGGDFELTLATAGSGSTWSYKISAAPPAEVQNGFAKCLEGLLRPSVSLLDGADGLLALAQPRNGTPISEYK
;
A
#
# COMPACT_ATOMS: atom_id res chain seq x y z
N MET A 1 69.05 -3.77 -19.36
CA MET A 1 68.66 -3.19 -18.04
C MET A 1 67.89 -1.89 -18.30
N LYS A 2 66.64 -1.79 -17.79
CA LYS A 2 65.78 -0.61 -17.50
C LYS A 2 65.74 0.56 -18.52
N SER A 3 64.68 0.78 -19.32
CA SER A 3 63.29 1.28 -19.09
C SER A 3 63.12 2.76 -19.53
N PRO A 4 61.93 3.20 -20.00
CA PRO A 4 61.71 4.31 -20.95
C PRO A 4 61.14 5.60 -20.33
N ILE A 5 61.12 6.71 -21.09
CA ILE A 5 60.34 7.92 -20.76
C ILE A 5 59.15 8.05 -21.72
N ALA A 6 58.04 8.47 -21.12
CA ALA A 6 56.67 8.19 -21.46
C ALA A 6 56.08 8.99 -22.63
N ARG A 7 55.09 8.36 -23.28
CA ARG A 7 54.03 9.00 -24.06
C ARG A 7 53.07 9.72 -23.11
N ALA A 8 52.78 10.98 -23.38
CA ALA A 8 51.60 11.66 -22.87
C ALA A 8 50.62 11.84 -24.02
N VAL A 9 49.43 11.23 -23.91
CA VAL A 9 48.27 11.58 -24.73
C VAL A 9 47.16 11.95 -23.76
N LEU A 10 46.75 13.21 -23.83
CA LEU A 10 45.62 13.79 -23.11
C LEU A 10 44.33 13.09 -23.53
N VAL A 11 43.61 12.52 -22.56
CA VAL A 11 42.21 12.13 -22.71
C VAL A 11 41.37 13.32 -22.25
N ALA A 12 40.70 13.98 -23.20
CA ALA A 12 39.69 14.98 -22.89
C ALA A 12 38.43 14.28 -22.36
N GLY A 13 38.14 14.47 -21.07
CA GLY A 13 36.91 13.99 -20.46
C GLY A 13 35.72 14.85 -20.89
N VAL A 14 34.76 14.25 -21.58
CA VAL A 14 33.44 14.84 -21.78
C VAL A 14 32.68 14.63 -20.47
N ALA A 15 32.61 15.67 -19.64
CA ALA A 15 31.73 15.70 -18.48
C ALA A 15 30.28 15.84 -18.99
N GLY A 16 29.59 14.71 -19.14
CA GLY A 16 28.16 14.69 -19.39
C GLY A 16 27.44 15.29 -18.18
N ILE A 17 26.76 16.41 -18.40
CA ILE A 17 25.77 16.95 -17.46
C ILE A 17 24.64 15.92 -17.44
N ILE A 18 24.56 15.12 -16.37
CA ILE A 18 23.40 14.27 -16.11
C ILE A 18 22.29 15.24 -15.65
N PRO A 19 21.21 15.44 -16.43
CA PRO A 19 20.08 16.20 -15.92
C PRO A 19 19.54 15.43 -14.71
N SER A 20 19.59 16.05 -13.54
CA SER A 20 18.90 15.57 -12.35
C SER A 20 17.42 15.47 -12.72
N ALA A 21 16.89 14.25 -12.78
CA ALA A 21 15.45 14.04 -12.87
C ALA A 21 14.84 14.71 -11.63
N ALA A 22 14.13 15.81 -11.84
CA ALA A 22 13.32 16.40 -10.78
C ALA A 22 12.29 15.35 -10.40
N LEU A 23 12.40 14.79 -9.19
CA LEU A 23 11.34 14.00 -8.60
C LEU A 23 10.15 14.95 -8.46
N ALA A 24 9.06 14.66 -9.14
CA ALA A 24 7.83 15.41 -8.95
C ALA A 24 7.39 15.28 -7.48
N ASP A 25 6.92 16.38 -6.89
CA ASP A 25 6.35 16.35 -5.55
C ASP A 25 5.18 15.35 -5.49
N PRO A 26 4.99 14.64 -4.37
CA PRO A 26 3.88 13.72 -4.23
C PRO A 26 2.54 14.47 -4.27
N ILE A 27 1.58 13.88 -4.98
CA ILE A 27 0.21 14.34 -5.13
C ILE A 27 -0.51 14.16 -3.79
N VAL A 28 -1.10 15.23 -3.27
CA VAL A 28 -2.02 15.17 -2.14
C VAL A 28 -3.44 15.16 -2.71
N PRO A 29 -4.23 14.08 -2.54
CA PRO A 29 -5.60 14.02 -3.06
C PRO A 29 -6.49 15.12 -2.46
N ASP A 30 -7.38 15.70 -3.27
CA ASP A 30 -8.39 16.66 -2.80
C ASP A 30 -9.47 15.97 -1.95
N ALA A 31 -9.77 14.73 -2.29
CA ALA A 31 -10.73 13.89 -1.61
C ALA A 31 -10.14 12.50 -1.38
N VAL A 32 -10.32 12.02 -0.15
CA VAL A 32 -10.09 10.62 0.23
C VAL A 32 -11.36 10.09 0.89
N SER A 33 -11.79 8.91 0.47
CA SER A 33 -12.95 8.22 1.04
C SER A 33 -12.55 6.82 1.48
N TYR A 34 -12.99 6.41 2.66
CA TYR A 34 -12.75 5.07 3.17
C TYR A 34 -14.07 4.30 3.28
N ALA A 35 -14.08 3.07 2.79
CA ALA A 35 -15.17 2.13 2.96
C ALA A 35 -14.64 0.83 3.56
N TYR A 36 -15.44 0.19 4.43
CA TYR A 36 -15.16 -1.14 4.95
C TYR A 36 -16.11 -2.14 4.29
N ASN A 37 -15.57 -3.29 3.88
CA ASN A 37 -16.34 -4.39 3.33
C ASN A 37 -15.93 -5.72 3.96
N PHE A 38 -16.87 -6.66 4.01
CA PHE A 38 -16.63 -8.04 4.41
C PHE A 38 -17.38 -8.97 3.46
N ASP A 39 -16.63 -9.91 2.89
CA ASP A 39 -17.18 -10.97 2.07
C ASP A 39 -16.85 -12.34 2.66
N GLU A 40 -17.81 -13.25 2.63
CA GLU A 40 -17.62 -14.64 2.99
C GLU A 40 -18.26 -15.53 1.93
N THR A 41 -17.40 -16.31 1.28
CA THR A 41 -17.79 -17.34 0.32
C THR A 41 -17.63 -18.72 0.95
N ASN A 42 -17.96 -19.78 0.20
CA ASN A 42 -17.70 -21.14 0.66
C ASN A 42 -16.20 -21.43 0.84
N ASP A 43 -15.35 -20.71 0.09
CA ASP A 43 -13.93 -21.01 -0.03
C ASP A 43 -13.04 -20.00 0.73
N ALA A 44 -13.53 -18.79 0.96
CA ALA A 44 -12.75 -17.74 1.61
C ALA A 44 -13.59 -16.84 2.53
N LYS A 45 -12.90 -16.10 3.40
CA LYS A 45 -13.43 -14.95 4.12
C LYS A 45 -12.47 -13.78 3.90
N ILE A 46 -12.96 -12.61 3.54
CA ILE A 46 -12.13 -11.46 3.19
C ILE A 46 -12.64 -10.23 3.92
N CYS A 47 -11.74 -9.54 4.62
CA CYS A 47 -11.96 -8.23 5.23
C CYS A 47 -11.24 -7.19 4.39
N GLU A 48 -11.91 -6.10 4.05
CA GLU A 48 -11.36 -5.07 3.16
C GLU A 48 -11.59 -3.67 3.74
N ILE A 49 -10.59 -2.81 3.56
CA ILE A 49 -10.77 -1.36 3.63
C ILE A 49 -10.36 -0.81 2.26
N THR A 50 -11.33 -0.22 1.55
CA THR A 50 -11.11 0.48 0.30
C THR A 50 -10.88 1.96 0.60
N LEU A 51 -9.84 2.52 -0.01
CA LEU A 51 -9.49 3.93 -0.04
C LEU A 51 -9.60 4.41 -1.49
N ASP A 52 -10.57 5.29 -1.73
CA ASP A 52 -10.71 5.99 -2.99
C ASP A 52 -10.00 7.34 -2.90
N MET A 53 -9.16 7.62 -3.89
CA MET A 53 -8.40 8.85 -4.03
C MET A 53 -8.70 9.48 -5.39
N GLN A 54 -8.86 10.80 -5.40
CA GLN A 54 -8.98 11.57 -6.63
C GLN A 54 -7.79 12.51 -6.77
N ASN A 55 -7.15 12.49 -7.95
CA ASN A 55 -6.08 13.43 -8.26
C ASN A 55 -6.69 14.84 -8.45
N PRO A 56 -6.19 15.89 -7.78
CA PRO A 56 -6.67 17.27 -7.96
C PRO A 56 -6.41 17.82 -9.37
N ALA A 57 -5.33 17.37 -10.02
CA ALA A 57 -4.85 17.93 -11.28
C ALA A 57 -5.35 17.17 -12.52
N THR A 58 -5.80 15.93 -12.35
CA THR A 58 -6.24 15.05 -13.44
C THR A 58 -7.54 14.33 -13.03
N PRO A 59 -8.40 13.95 -13.98
CA PRO A 59 -9.60 13.15 -13.68
C PRO A 59 -9.26 11.67 -13.44
N GLU A 60 -8.14 11.40 -12.75
CA GLU A 60 -7.71 10.06 -12.39
C GLU A 60 -8.32 9.67 -11.03
N LEU A 61 -8.90 8.48 -10.98
CA LEU A 61 -9.37 7.83 -9.77
C LEU A 61 -8.40 6.71 -9.43
N VAL A 62 -7.96 6.66 -8.18
CA VAL A 62 -7.15 5.55 -7.66
C VAL A 62 -7.93 4.87 -6.55
N GLU A 63 -8.11 3.57 -6.71
CA GLU A 63 -8.65 2.71 -5.66
C GLU A 63 -7.48 1.95 -5.03
N PHE A 64 -7.39 1.99 -3.71
CA PHE A 64 -6.46 1.20 -2.91
C PHE A 64 -7.23 0.40 -1.88
N THR A 65 -7.23 -0.92 -2.01
CA THR A 65 -7.94 -1.82 -1.11
C THR A 65 -6.94 -2.59 -0.27
N ALA A 66 -6.84 -2.25 1.02
CA ALA A 66 -6.12 -3.08 1.99
C ALA A 66 -7.02 -4.25 2.39
N PHE A 67 -6.49 -5.48 2.36
CA PHE A 67 -7.28 -6.67 2.63
C PHE A 67 -6.59 -7.64 3.60
N ALA A 68 -7.42 -8.47 4.22
CA ALA A 68 -7.02 -9.68 4.90
C ALA A 68 -7.95 -10.82 4.45
N GLY A 69 -7.39 -11.84 3.82
CA GLY A 69 -8.12 -12.99 3.31
C GLY A 69 -7.76 -14.25 4.08
N TYR A 70 -8.75 -15.01 4.51
CA TYR A 70 -8.60 -16.37 5.00
C TYR A 70 -9.07 -17.36 3.94
N ASP A 71 -8.17 -18.21 3.48
CA ASP A 71 -8.48 -19.32 2.57
C ASP A 71 -8.86 -20.56 3.40
N LYS A 72 -10.12 -21.00 3.26
CA LYS A 72 -10.68 -22.13 4.01
C LYS A 72 -10.10 -23.48 3.56
N SER A 73 -9.57 -23.56 2.33
CA SER A 73 -9.05 -24.80 1.76
C SER A 73 -7.69 -25.21 2.34
N ASN A 74 -6.85 -24.23 2.66
CA ASN A 74 -5.50 -24.43 3.21
C ASN A 74 -5.30 -23.82 4.61
N ALA A 75 -6.35 -23.24 5.19
CA ALA A 75 -6.35 -22.59 6.49
C ALA A 75 -5.26 -21.50 6.64
N SER A 76 -4.97 -20.77 5.56
CA SER A 76 -3.97 -19.71 5.54
C SER A 76 -4.62 -18.32 5.57
N VAL A 77 -3.87 -17.35 6.09
CA VAL A 77 -4.26 -15.92 6.09
C VAL A 77 -3.24 -15.15 5.27
N ALA A 78 -3.70 -14.49 4.22
CA ALA A 78 -2.93 -13.54 3.44
C ALA A 78 -3.39 -12.11 3.75
N ILE A 79 -2.43 -11.21 3.92
CA ILE A 79 -2.69 -9.80 4.19
C ILE A 79 -1.91 -8.96 3.19
N GLY A 80 -2.53 -7.92 2.66
CA GLY A 80 -1.92 -7.15 1.60
C GLY A 80 -2.78 -6.01 1.10
N PHE A 81 -2.50 -5.57 -0.11
CA PHE A 81 -3.32 -4.61 -0.82
C PHE A 81 -3.50 -4.99 -2.29
N ILE A 82 -4.59 -4.48 -2.87
CA ILE A 82 -4.83 -4.40 -4.31
C ILE A 82 -4.97 -2.91 -4.63
N THR A 83 -4.38 -2.46 -5.73
CA THR A 83 -4.59 -1.09 -6.20
C THR A 83 -4.88 -1.06 -7.68
N MET A 84 -5.81 -0.19 -8.05
CA MET A 84 -6.28 0.03 -9.40
C MET A 84 -6.29 1.53 -9.68
N MET A 85 -6.06 1.90 -10.93
CA MET A 85 -6.12 3.28 -11.38
C MET A 85 -7.04 3.33 -12.60
N ALA A 86 -7.93 4.32 -12.63
CA ALA A 86 -8.76 4.61 -13.77
C ALA A 86 -8.62 6.07 -14.16
N ALA A 87 -8.70 6.36 -15.45
CA ALA A 87 -8.66 7.71 -15.99
C ALA A 87 -9.82 7.94 -16.96
N HIS A 88 -10.31 9.17 -17.05
CA HIS A 88 -11.27 9.52 -18.10
C HIS A 88 -10.67 9.33 -19.49
N GLN A 89 -11.47 8.76 -20.38
CA GLN A 89 -11.13 8.72 -21.79
C GLN A 89 -11.25 10.12 -22.40
N PRO A 90 -10.32 10.54 -23.26
CA PRO A 90 -10.54 11.72 -24.08
C PRO A 90 -11.78 11.47 -24.93
N MET A 91 -12.83 12.28 -24.70
CA MET A 91 -14.14 12.24 -25.39
C MET A 91 -15.20 11.26 -24.84
N SER A 92 -15.03 10.68 -23.66
CA SER A 92 -16.10 9.94 -22.97
C SER A 92 -16.14 10.30 -21.47
N GLU A 93 -17.32 10.27 -20.87
CA GLU A 93 -17.47 10.34 -19.39
C GLU A 93 -17.14 8.99 -18.72
N GLU A 94 -16.88 7.95 -19.52
CA GLU A 94 -16.53 6.62 -19.03
C GLU A 94 -15.07 6.57 -18.54
N LEU A 95 -14.89 5.92 -17.38
CA LEU A 95 -13.58 5.64 -16.81
C LEU A 95 -12.96 4.42 -17.52
N GLN A 96 -11.73 4.56 -17.98
CA GLN A 96 -10.92 3.43 -18.46
C GLN A 96 -9.91 3.04 -17.37
N LEU A 97 -9.89 1.76 -17.02
CA LEU A 97 -8.84 1.18 -16.18
C LEU A 97 -7.49 1.28 -16.88
N LEU A 98 -6.47 1.72 -16.15
CA LEU A 98 -5.10 1.83 -16.61
C LEU A 98 -4.30 0.62 -16.10
N ASP A 99 -3.60 -0.03 -17.03
CA ASP A 99 -2.68 -1.12 -16.68
C ASP A 99 -1.50 -0.55 -15.88
N LEU A 100 -1.39 -1.01 -14.63
CA LEU A 100 -0.28 -0.71 -13.75
C LEU A 100 0.86 -1.71 -13.99
N SER A 101 2.09 -1.20 -14.01
CA SER A 101 3.32 -2.00 -14.06
C SER A 101 3.98 -2.14 -12.70
N ALA A 102 3.71 -1.23 -11.78
CA ALA A 102 4.21 -1.29 -10.41
C ALA A 102 3.31 -0.52 -9.45
N ALA A 103 3.29 -0.97 -8.20
CA ALA A 103 2.74 -0.24 -7.08
C ALA A 103 3.67 -0.37 -5.87
N THR A 104 3.79 0.65 -5.03
CA THR A 104 4.57 0.57 -3.79
C THR A 104 3.89 1.37 -2.70
N PHE A 105 3.60 0.70 -1.60
CA PHE A 105 3.16 1.32 -0.36
C PHE A 105 4.39 1.61 0.49
N THR A 106 4.56 2.87 0.90
CA THR A 106 5.67 3.30 1.75
C THR A 106 5.16 4.13 2.91
N SER A 107 5.62 3.85 4.12
CA SER A 107 5.39 4.64 5.32
C SER A 107 6.71 4.84 6.05
N HIS A 108 6.69 5.56 7.16
CA HIS A 108 7.87 5.71 8.00
C HIS A 108 8.42 4.40 8.57
N THR A 109 7.58 3.37 8.72
CA THR A 109 7.94 2.12 9.41
C THR A 109 7.88 0.89 8.53
N PHE A 110 7.41 1.01 7.30
CA PHE A 110 7.14 -0.12 6.43
C PHE A 110 7.19 0.26 4.94
N ARG A 111 7.77 -0.61 4.11
CA ARG A 111 7.76 -0.50 2.65
C ARG A 111 7.41 -1.85 2.05
N SER A 112 6.35 -1.91 1.25
CA SER A 112 5.83 -3.17 0.72
C SER A 112 6.79 -3.85 -0.27
N ALA A 113 7.56 -3.07 -1.04
CA ALA A 113 8.47 -3.58 -2.07
C ALA A 113 9.56 -4.52 -1.53
N ASP A 114 9.88 -4.45 -0.24
CA ASP A 114 10.96 -5.21 0.37
C ASP A 114 10.48 -6.56 0.94
N ASP A 115 9.20 -6.65 1.32
CA ASP A 115 8.70 -7.71 2.20
C ASP A 115 7.40 -8.39 1.71
N MET A 116 6.81 -7.94 0.60
CA MET A 116 5.56 -8.49 0.05
C MET A 116 5.78 -9.13 -1.32
N ASP A 117 5.00 -10.17 -1.61
CA ASP A 117 4.94 -10.83 -2.91
C ASP A 117 4.00 -10.06 -3.83
N TYR A 118 4.51 -9.66 -5.00
CA TYR A 118 3.80 -8.84 -5.98
C TYR A 118 3.29 -9.65 -7.16
N GLU A 119 2.07 -9.36 -7.58
CA GLU A 119 1.48 -9.88 -8.81
C GLU A 119 0.63 -8.85 -9.54
N VAL A 120 0.49 -9.01 -10.85
CA VAL A 120 -0.45 -8.23 -11.65
C VAL A 120 -1.84 -8.81 -11.46
N HIS A 121 -2.77 -7.99 -11.01
CA HIS A 121 -4.16 -8.39 -10.83
C HIS A 121 -4.87 -8.49 -12.18
N LYS A 122 -5.94 -9.30 -12.27
CA LYS A 122 -6.61 -9.62 -13.55
C LYS A 122 -7.16 -8.38 -14.28
N ASP A 123 -7.50 -7.35 -13.53
CA ASP A 123 -8.12 -6.12 -14.04
C ASP A 123 -7.10 -5.00 -14.33
N GLY A 124 -5.81 -5.35 -14.47
CA GLY A 124 -4.72 -4.41 -14.76
C GLY A 124 -4.14 -3.71 -13.52
N GLY A 125 -4.69 -3.98 -12.33
CA GLY A 125 -4.16 -3.51 -11.05
C GLY A 125 -2.89 -4.24 -10.60
N ILE A 126 -2.34 -3.81 -9.47
CA ILE A 126 -1.24 -4.52 -8.78
C ILE A 126 -1.75 -5.01 -7.43
N MET A 127 -1.46 -6.27 -7.14
CA MET A 127 -1.67 -6.87 -5.82
C MET A 127 -0.31 -7.12 -5.18
N ALA A 128 -0.20 -6.81 -3.89
CA ALA A 128 0.93 -7.19 -3.06
C ALA A 128 0.42 -7.83 -1.78
N ALA A 129 0.92 -9.02 -1.44
CA ALA A 129 0.44 -9.77 -0.30
C ALA A 129 1.59 -10.46 0.45
N THR A 130 1.33 -10.84 1.68
CA THR A 130 2.26 -11.64 2.48
C THR A 130 1.50 -12.64 3.34
N LEU A 131 2.14 -13.78 3.57
CA LEU A 131 1.74 -14.77 4.58
C LEU A 131 2.55 -14.60 5.88
N ASP A 132 3.59 -13.76 5.88
CA ASP A 132 4.40 -13.49 7.06
C ASP A 132 3.65 -12.58 8.03
N ARG A 133 3.46 -13.07 9.26
CA ARG A 133 2.66 -12.37 10.29
C ARG A 133 3.31 -11.08 10.78
N VAL A 134 4.64 -10.98 10.77
CA VAL A 134 5.36 -9.77 11.17
C VAL A 134 5.21 -8.70 10.10
N VAL A 135 5.42 -9.06 8.84
CA VAL A 135 5.22 -8.17 7.69
C VAL A 135 3.77 -7.69 7.62
N ALA A 136 2.82 -8.62 7.71
CA ALA A 136 1.39 -8.32 7.69
C ALA A 136 0.99 -7.32 8.80
N ARG A 137 1.47 -7.53 10.03
CA ARG A 137 1.20 -6.61 11.14
C ARG A 137 1.80 -5.24 10.89
N ASN A 138 3.03 -5.16 10.39
CA ASN A 138 3.72 -3.89 10.13
C ASN A 138 2.99 -3.10 9.02
N PHE A 139 2.55 -3.78 7.96
CA PHE A 139 1.73 -3.18 6.92
C PHE A 139 0.40 -2.65 7.46
N LEU A 140 -0.37 -3.47 8.18
CA LEU A 140 -1.65 -3.05 8.75
C LEU A 140 -1.48 -1.87 9.70
N GLN A 141 -0.45 -1.88 10.56
CA GLN A 141 -0.14 -0.76 11.46
C GLN A 141 0.16 0.52 10.70
N ALA A 142 0.94 0.44 9.62
CA ALA A 142 1.24 1.59 8.78
C ALA A 142 -0.01 2.13 8.07
N PHE A 143 -0.85 1.24 7.53
CA PHE A 143 -2.08 1.62 6.84
C PHE A 143 -3.10 2.27 7.78
N VAL A 144 -3.42 1.65 8.92
CA VAL A 144 -4.38 2.21 9.89
C VAL A 144 -3.84 3.44 10.61
N GLY A 145 -2.52 3.58 10.68
CA GLY A 145 -1.84 4.74 11.25
C GLY A 145 -2.08 6.03 10.47
N GLY A 146 -2.39 5.93 9.17
CA GLY A 146 -2.75 7.08 8.35
C GLY A 146 -1.61 8.08 8.15
N ASP A 147 -0.49 7.61 7.59
CA ASP A 147 0.58 8.45 7.06
C ASP A 147 1.47 7.60 6.14
N PHE A 148 1.12 7.55 4.87
CA PHE A 148 1.82 6.73 3.88
C PHE A 148 1.78 7.36 2.48
N GLU A 149 2.61 6.83 1.62
CA GLU A 149 2.74 7.20 0.22
C GLU A 149 2.50 5.97 -0.65
N LEU A 150 1.62 6.12 -1.65
CA LEU A 150 1.36 5.10 -2.67
C LEU A 150 1.96 5.56 -4.00
N THR A 151 3.02 4.89 -4.42
CA THR A 151 3.66 5.14 -5.71
C THR A 151 3.14 4.14 -6.75
N LEU A 152 2.68 4.63 -7.89
CA LEU A 152 2.07 3.85 -8.97
C LEU A 152 2.80 4.15 -10.29
N ALA A 153 3.04 3.13 -11.09
CA ALA A 153 3.56 3.27 -12.45
C ALA A 153 2.65 2.57 -13.45
N THR A 154 2.40 3.19 -14.61
CA THR A 154 1.61 2.57 -15.70
C THR A 154 2.50 1.83 -16.69
N ALA A 155 1.99 0.72 -17.24
CA ALA A 155 2.72 -0.13 -18.18
C ALA A 155 2.97 0.53 -19.55
N GLY A 156 2.06 1.38 -20.02
CA GLY A 156 2.12 1.96 -21.37
C GLY A 156 2.90 3.27 -21.50
N SER A 157 2.82 4.15 -20.49
CA SER A 157 3.38 5.51 -20.58
C SER A 157 4.71 5.67 -19.84
N GLY A 158 5.05 4.75 -18.93
CA GLY A 158 6.18 4.89 -18.00
C GLY A 158 5.99 6.02 -16.98
N SER A 159 4.83 6.68 -16.97
CA SER A 159 4.50 7.71 -15.99
C SER A 159 4.41 7.08 -14.61
N THR A 160 4.97 7.78 -13.64
CA THR A 160 4.94 7.42 -12.23
C THR A 160 4.25 8.53 -11.47
N TRP A 161 3.28 8.16 -10.63
CA TRP A 161 2.57 9.05 -9.74
C TRP A 161 2.82 8.61 -8.32
N SER A 162 2.93 9.55 -7.40
CA SER A 162 3.02 9.25 -5.99
C SER A 162 1.95 9.99 -5.23
N TYR A 163 1.14 9.28 -4.45
CA TYR A 163 0.00 9.80 -3.71
C TYR A 163 0.32 9.79 -2.23
N LYS A 164 0.35 10.96 -1.60
CA LYS A 164 0.56 11.10 -0.15
C LYS A 164 -0.77 11.12 0.58
N ILE A 165 -0.93 10.18 1.50
CA ILE A 165 -2.11 10.00 2.35
C ILE A 165 -1.72 10.29 3.79
N SER A 166 -2.31 11.33 4.36
CA SER A 166 -2.05 11.76 5.74
C SER A 166 -3.29 11.69 6.63
N ALA A 167 -4.31 10.95 6.19
CA ALA A 167 -5.52 10.68 6.94
C ALA A 167 -5.57 9.18 7.28
N ALA A 168 -5.92 8.86 8.52
CA ALA A 168 -6.22 7.49 8.91
C ALA A 168 -7.65 7.12 8.50
N PRO A 169 -7.96 5.82 8.28
CA PRO A 169 -9.34 5.38 8.12
C PRO A 169 -10.19 5.85 9.31
N PRO A 170 -11.47 6.25 9.12
CA PRO A 170 -12.34 6.63 10.23
C PRO A 170 -12.49 5.52 11.28
N ALA A 171 -12.73 5.88 12.54
CA ALA A 171 -12.81 4.91 13.64
C ALA A 171 -13.87 3.82 13.40
N GLU A 172 -14.98 4.15 12.74
CA GLU A 172 -16.01 3.17 12.36
C GLU A 172 -15.47 2.11 11.39
N VAL A 173 -14.75 2.54 10.35
CA VAL A 173 -14.09 1.68 9.36
C VAL A 173 -13.03 0.80 10.03
N GLN A 174 -12.18 1.40 10.88
CA GLN A 174 -11.16 0.64 11.64
C GLN A 174 -11.80 -0.43 12.54
N ASN A 175 -12.88 -0.09 13.26
CA ASN A 175 -13.57 -1.02 14.16
C ASN A 175 -14.26 -2.15 13.40
N GLY A 176 -14.86 -1.88 12.24
CA GLY A 176 -15.44 -2.90 11.37
C GLY A 176 -14.39 -3.90 10.91
N PHE A 177 -13.28 -3.38 10.39
CA PHE A 177 -12.15 -4.19 9.93
C PHE A 177 -11.49 -5.00 11.06
N ALA A 178 -11.28 -4.41 12.25
CA ALA A 178 -10.71 -5.11 13.40
C ALA A 178 -11.60 -6.29 13.85
N LYS A 179 -12.92 -6.09 13.96
CA LYS A 179 -13.86 -7.18 14.28
C LYS A 179 -13.83 -8.30 13.26
N CYS A 180 -13.69 -7.93 11.99
CA CYS A 180 -13.58 -8.88 10.91
C CYS A 180 -12.29 -9.71 11.01
N LEU A 181 -11.15 -9.05 11.22
CA LEU A 181 -9.85 -9.69 11.45
C LEU A 181 -9.88 -10.66 12.64
N GLU A 182 -10.49 -10.26 13.75
CA GLU A 182 -10.69 -11.15 14.90
C GLU A 182 -11.45 -12.42 14.50
N GLY A 183 -12.51 -12.26 13.69
CA GLY A 183 -13.28 -13.37 13.12
C GLY A 183 -12.46 -14.28 12.20
N LEU A 184 -11.57 -13.71 11.38
CA LEU A 184 -10.67 -14.47 10.50
C LEU A 184 -9.62 -15.26 11.27
N LEU A 185 -9.09 -14.69 12.35
CA LEU A 185 -7.96 -15.24 13.09
C LEU A 185 -8.39 -16.24 14.18
N ARG A 186 -9.65 -16.20 14.63
CA ARG A 186 -10.17 -17.10 15.67
C ARG A 186 -10.05 -18.60 15.35
N PRO A 187 -10.33 -19.06 14.11
CA PRO A 187 -10.07 -20.45 13.70
C PRO A 187 -8.58 -20.79 13.72
N SER A 188 -7.72 -19.82 13.38
CA SER A 188 -6.25 -19.98 13.29
C SER A 188 -5.58 -20.06 14.67
N VAL A 189 -6.09 -19.29 15.66
CA VAL A 189 -5.59 -19.28 17.04
C VAL A 189 -5.99 -20.53 17.82
N SER A 190 -7.09 -21.19 17.45
CA SER A 190 -7.47 -22.48 18.06
C SER A 190 -6.49 -23.63 17.72
N LEU A 191 -5.53 -23.41 16.81
CA LEU A 191 -4.49 -24.38 16.45
C LEU A 191 -3.11 -24.06 17.03
N LEU A 192 -2.88 -22.87 17.59
CA LEU A 192 -1.56 -22.45 18.13
C LEU A 192 -1.72 -21.43 19.27
N ASP A 193 -1.34 -21.82 20.49
CA ASP A 193 -1.14 -20.93 21.65
C ASP A 193 -0.22 -19.74 21.28
N GLY A 194 -0.69 -18.51 21.53
CA GLY A 194 0.13 -17.28 21.48
C GLY A 194 -0.50 -16.11 20.70
N ALA A 195 -1.54 -15.49 21.27
CA ALA A 195 -2.35 -14.44 20.62
C ALA A 195 -2.30 -13.05 21.27
N ASP A 196 -1.19 -12.67 21.91
CA ASP A 196 -1.11 -11.36 22.59
C ASP A 196 -0.70 -10.18 21.68
N GLY A 197 -0.23 -10.45 20.46
CA GLY A 197 0.34 -9.40 19.58
C GLY A 197 -0.64 -8.70 18.63
N LEU A 198 -1.74 -9.36 18.24
CA LEU A 198 -2.69 -8.82 17.24
C LEU A 198 -3.87 -8.07 17.88
N LEU A 199 -4.21 -8.37 19.12
CA LEU A 199 -5.26 -7.68 19.89
C LEU A 199 -4.90 -6.22 20.22
N ALA A 200 -3.62 -5.84 20.14
CA ALA A 200 -3.18 -4.46 20.33
C ALA A 200 -3.59 -3.52 19.17
N LEU A 201 -4.02 -4.06 18.02
CA LEU A 201 -4.57 -3.28 16.90
C LEU A 201 -6.07 -3.00 17.04
N ALA A 202 -6.76 -3.72 17.94
CA ALA A 202 -8.21 -3.64 18.13
C ALA A 202 -8.63 -2.72 19.30
N GLN A 203 -7.67 -2.10 20.01
CA GLN A 203 -8.00 -1.20 21.11
C GLN A 203 -8.01 0.26 20.64
N PRO A 204 -9.16 0.96 20.69
CA PRO A 204 -9.15 2.40 20.60
C PRO A 204 -8.31 2.96 21.75
N ARG A 205 -7.41 3.91 21.47
CA ARG A 205 -6.72 4.68 22.49
C ARG A 205 -7.77 5.40 23.33
N ASN A 206 -8.18 4.79 24.44
CA ASN A 206 -9.02 5.45 25.42
C ASN A 206 -8.22 6.64 25.96
N GLY A 207 -8.68 7.84 25.60
CA GLY A 207 -8.14 9.09 26.11
C GLY A 207 -8.11 9.05 27.63
N THR A 208 -6.96 9.40 28.17
CA THR A 208 -6.78 9.67 29.58
C THR A 208 -7.76 10.79 29.98
N PRO A 209 -8.71 10.58 30.90
CA PRO A 209 -9.41 11.70 31.48
C PRO A 209 -8.44 12.42 32.42
N ILE A 210 -8.05 13.60 32.00
CA ILE A 210 -7.55 14.65 32.88
C ILE A 210 -8.69 14.91 33.89
N SER A 211 -8.50 14.54 35.15
CA SER A 211 -9.27 15.09 36.24
C SER A 211 -8.33 15.46 37.35
N GLU A 212 -8.17 16.78 37.48
CA GLU A 212 -7.77 17.48 38.69
C GLU A 212 -8.39 16.83 39.93
N TYR A 213 -7.61 16.66 41.00
CA TYR A 213 -8.12 16.89 42.34
C TYR A 213 -7.03 17.52 43.22
N LYS A 214 -7.47 18.62 43.81
CA LYS A 214 -6.90 19.43 44.87
C LYS A 214 -6.88 18.68 46.20
#